data_AF-A0A661B7Z1-F1
#
_entry.id   AF-A0A661B7Z1-F1
#
_cell.length_a   1.000
_cell.length_b   1.000
_cell.length_c   1.000
_cell.angle_alpha   90.00
_cell.angle_beta   90.00
_cell.angle_gamma   90.00
#
_symmetry.space_group_name_H-M   'P 1'
#
loop_
_entity.id
_entity.type
_entity.pdbx_description
1 polymer ?
#
loop_
_entity_poly.entity_id
_entity_poly.type
_entity_poly.pdbx_seq_one_letter_code
_entity_poly.pdbx_strand_id
1 'polypeptide(L)'
;MKISGFSFVKNAIILDYPVVEMIKSALPVVDEFVIACGDSDDETTEIISQIGDPKIKIIETVWNPDDFVRGHSNAVQTNIALDACSGDWCFYLQADEVIHQKYLPVVKMACQKYLHDDRVEGFLFNYKHFWG
;
A
#
# COMPACT_ATOMS: atom_id res chain seq x y z
N MET A 1 16.82 -9.18 -4.67
CA MET A 1 16.01 -7.97 -4.54
C MET A 1 14.58 -8.38 -4.32
N LYS A 2 13.99 -7.92 -3.22
CA LYS A 2 12.59 -8.08 -2.87
C LYS A 2 11.93 -6.70 -2.76
N ILE A 3 10.73 -6.54 -3.30
CA ILE A 3 9.92 -5.31 -3.17
C ILE A 3 8.65 -5.65 -2.37
N SER A 4 8.46 -5.01 -1.23
CA SER A 4 7.20 -5.10 -0.46
C SER A 4 6.29 -3.96 -0.84
N GLY A 5 5.09 -4.26 -1.33
CA GLY A 5 4.01 -3.27 -1.40
C GLY A 5 3.37 -3.12 -0.02
N PHE A 6 2.93 -1.92 0.32
CA PHE A 6 2.18 -1.74 1.55
C PHE A 6 1.19 -0.58 1.53
N SER A 7 0.16 -0.70 2.35
CA SER A 7 -0.89 0.31 2.51
C SER A 7 -1.64 0.13 3.83
N PHE A 8 -2.60 1.01 4.09
CA PHE A 8 -3.61 0.85 5.12
C PHE A 8 -4.97 1.24 4.56
N VAL A 9 -6.05 0.77 5.18
CA VAL A 9 -7.40 1.14 4.78
C VAL A 9 -8.38 0.98 5.93
N LYS A 10 -9.41 1.83 5.97
CA LYS A 10 -10.61 1.68 6.80
C LYS A 10 -11.81 2.18 6.00
N ASN A 11 -12.91 1.45 6.02
CA ASN A 11 -14.18 1.85 5.39
C ASN A 11 -14.06 2.16 3.88
N ALA A 12 -13.36 1.31 3.12
CA ALA A 12 -13.13 1.50 1.69
C ALA A 12 -14.43 1.56 0.88
N ILE A 13 -15.46 0.81 1.27
CA ILE A 13 -16.72 0.76 0.54
C ILE A 13 -17.55 2.01 0.84
N ILE A 14 -17.69 2.35 2.13
CA ILE A 14 -18.43 3.54 2.58
C ILE A 14 -17.79 4.82 2.02
N LEU A 15 -16.46 4.88 1.97
CA LEU A 15 -15.70 6.05 1.49
C LEU A 15 -15.42 6.01 -0.02
N ASP A 16 -15.90 4.99 -0.73
CA ASP A 16 -15.75 4.81 -2.18
C ASP A 16 -14.28 4.82 -2.65
N TYR A 17 -13.40 4.18 -1.87
CA TYR A 17 -12.00 3.98 -2.23
C TYR A 17 -11.83 2.75 -3.13
N PRO A 18 -11.10 2.86 -4.26
CA PRO A 18 -10.84 1.76 -5.18
C PRO A 18 -9.72 0.82 -4.66
N VAL A 19 -9.87 0.32 -3.42
CA VAL A 19 -8.82 -0.45 -2.72
C VAL A 19 -8.44 -1.74 -3.45
N VAL A 20 -9.42 -2.39 -4.11
CA VAL A 20 -9.17 -3.63 -4.87
C VAL A 20 -8.30 -3.34 -6.10
N GLU A 21 -8.62 -2.28 -6.84
CA GLU A 21 -7.87 -1.82 -8.00
C GLU A 21 -6.47 -1.33 -7.61
N MET A 22 -6.37 -0.60 -6.48
CA MET A 22 -5.11 -0.17 -5.89
C MET A 22 -4.17 -1.36 -5.67
N ILE A 23 -4.62 -2.38 -4.92
CA ILE A 23 -3.80 -3.56 -4.62
C ILE A 23 -3.43 -4.28 -5.92
N LYS A 24 -4.41 -4.56 -6.79
CA LYS A 24 -4.19 -5.25 -8.07
C LYS A 24 -3.20 -4.52 -8.97
N SER A 25 -3.16 -3.20 -8.92
CA SER A 25 -2.20 -2.41 -9.70
C SER A 25 -0.74 -2.61 -9.25
N ALA A 26 -0.52 -2.86 -7.96
CA ALA A 26 0.79 -3.08 -7.37
C ALA A 26 1.29 -4.54 -7.43
N LEU A 27 0.38 -5.52 -7.35
CA LEU A 27 0.73 -6.96 -7.34
C LEU A 27 1.74 -7.42 -8.41
N PRO A 28 1.76 -6.89 -9.65
CA PRO A 28 2.71 -7.35 -10.66
C PRO A 28 4.15 -6.87 -10.44
N VAL A 29 4.39 -5.83 -9.62
CA VAL A 29 5.76 -5.32 -9.35
C VAL A 29 6.31 -5.75 -7.99
N VAL A 30 5.45 -6.12 -7.04
CA VAL A 30 5.84 -6.49 -5.68
C VAL A 30 5.94 -8.02 -5.49
N ASP A 31 6.72 -8.44 -4.50
CA ASP A 31 6.87 -9.83 -4.08
C ASP A 31 5.94 -10.20 -2.91
N GLU A 32 5.51 -9.19 -2.13
CA GLU A 32 4.47 -9.28 -1.13
C GLU A 32 3.71 -7.96 -1.06
N PHE A 33 2.46 -7.97 -0.56
CA PHE A 33 1.67 -6.77 -0.35
C PHE A 33 1.07 -6.80 1.06
N VAL A 34 1.53 -5.93 1.96
CA VAL A 34 1.07 -5.86 3.35
C VAL A 34 0.03 -4.76 3.49
N ILE A 35 -1.16 -5.08 3.99
CA ILE A 35 -2.21 -4.09 4.20
C ILE A 35 -2.74 -4.12 5.63
N ALA A 36 -2.66 -2.98 6.31
CA ALA A 36 -3.30 -2.78 7.61
C ALA A 36 -4.79 -2.46 7.38
N CYS A 37 -5.66 -3.41 7.65
CA CYS A 37 -7.11 -3.23 7.60
C CYS A 37 -7.61 -2.77 8.96
N GLY A 38 -8.08 -1.52 9.03
CA GLY A 38 -8.77 -0.99 10.20
C GLY A 38 -10.09 -1.70 10.47
N ASP A 39 -10.55 -1.56 11.71
CA ASP A 39 -11.88 -1.94 12.19
C ASP A 39 -12.97 -1.21 11.40
N SER A 40 -13.28 -1.76 10.23
CA SER A 40 -14.21 -1.16 9.28
C SER A 40 -15.65 -1.50 9.64
N ASP A 41 -16.56 -0.58 9.36
CA ASP A 41 -18.01 -0.71 9.53
C ASP A 41 -18.69 -1.32 8.28
N ASP A 42 -17.89 -1.73 7.29
CA ASP A 42 -18.27 -2.35 6.02
C ASP A 42 -17.39 -3.58 5.72
N GLU A 43 -17.67 -4.24 4.60
CA GLU A 43 -16.99 -5.46 4.17
C GLU A 43 -15.59 -5.23 3.53
N THR A 44 -14.88 -4.17 3.92
CA THR A 44 -13.57 -3.80 3.34
C THR A 44 -12.55 -4.95 3.42
N THR A 45 -12.43 -5.60 4.58
CA THR A 45 -11.45 -6.69 4.77
C THR A 45 -11.82 -7.91 3.93
N GLU A 46 -13.11 -8.21 3.80
CA GLU A 46 -13.65 -9.31 3.02
C GLU A 46 -13.37 -9.14 1.53
N ILE A 47 -13.61 -7.96 0.95
CA ILE A 47 -13.35 -7.72 -0.48
C ILE A 47 -11.85 -7.80 -0.81
N ILE A 48 -10.97 -7.41 0.12
CA ILE A 48 -9.52 -7.54 -0.03
C ILE A 48 -9.10 -9.00 0.03
N SER A 49 -9.62 -9.76 1.00
CA SER A 49 -9.37 -11.20 1.14
C SER A 49 -9.81 -11.99 -0.11
N GLN A 50 -10.93 -11.59 -0.72
CA GLN A 50 -11.46 -12.18 -1.96
C GLN A 50 -10.59 -11.96 -3.20
N ILE A 51 -9.59 -11.06 -3.17
CA ILE A 51 -8.61 -10.94 -4.26
C ILE A 51 -7.86 -12.27 -4.44
N GLY A 52 -7.63 -13.02 -3.35
CA GLY A 52 -7.12 -14.39 -3.39
C GLY A 52 -5.69 -14.52 -3.90
N ASP A 53 -4.93 -13.42 -3.98
CA ASP A 53 -3.52 -13.46 -4.36
C ASP A 53 -2.65 -13.80 -3.14
N PRO A 54 -1.81 -14.84 -3.19
CA PRO A 54 -1.01 -15.29 -2.05
C PRO A 54 0.06 -14.28 -1.60
N LYS A 55 0.34 -13.23 -2.39
CA LYS A 55 1.24 -12.15 -1.98
C LYS A 55 0.60 -11.23 -0.93
N ILE A 56 -0.72 -11.19 -0.84
CA ILE A 56 -1.44 -10.28 0.05
C ILE A 56 -1.36 -10.80 1.49
N LYS A 57 -0.95 -9.91 2.39
CA LYS A 57 -0.89 -10.13 3.84
C LYS A 57 -1.75 -9.08 4.52
N ILE A 58 -2.86 -9.52 5.10
CA ILE A 58 -3.78 -8.65 5.84
C ILE A 58 -3.34 -8.61 7.31
N ILE A 59 -3.25 -7.41 7.87
CA ILE A 59 -3.09 -7.16 9.30
C ILE A 59 -4.35 -6.46 9.76
N GLU A 60 -5.16 -7.12 10.58
CA GLU A 60 -6.31 -6.47 11.20
C GLU A 60 -5.85 -5.55 12.34
N THR A 61 -6.38 -4.35 12.37
CA THR A 61 -6.00 -3.28 13.29
C THR A 61 -7.24 -2.59 13.84
N VAL A 62 -7.11 -1.99 15.03
CA VAL A 62 -8.16 -1.14 15.61
C VAL A 62 -7.65 0.28 15.62
N TRP A 63 -8.44 1.20 15.05
CA TRP A 63 -8.08 2.61 15.02
C TRP A 63 -8.41 3.27 16.35
N ASN A 64 -7.42 3.91 16.94
CA ASN A 64 -7.61 4.69 18.16
C ASN A 64 -8.20 6.07 17.82
N PRO A 65 -9.41 6.42 18.29
CA PRO A 65 -10.02 7.72 18.01
C PRO A 65 -9.21 8.91 18.54
N ASP A 66 -8.42 8.71 19.61
CA ASP A 66 -7.55 9.77 20.13
C ASP A 66 -6.45 10.16 19.14
N ASP A 67 -6.13 9.27 18.19
CA ASP A 67 -5.15 9.52 17.12
C ASP A 67 -5.77 10.24 15.90
N PHE A 68 -7.04 10.63 15.95
CA PHE A 68 -7.72 11.36 14.85
C PHE A 68 -7.38 12.85 14.88
N VAL A 69 -6.09 13.14 15.06
CA VAL A 69 -5.55 14.48 15.15
C VAL A 69 -4.47 14.61 14.08
N ARG A 70 -4.70 15.49 13.10
CA ARG A 70 -3.72 15.87 12.06
C ARG A 70 -3.12 14.68 11.28
N GLY A 71 -3.92 13.63 11.05
CA GLY A 71 -3.48 12.45 10.30
C GLY A 71 -2.57 11.50 11.08
N HIS A 72 -2.47 11.64 12.40
CA HIS A 72 -1.65 10.74 13.24
C HIS A 72 -2.07 9.27 13.09
N SER A 73 -3.38 8.99 13.05
CA SER A 73 -3.92 7.66 12.74
C SER A 73 -3.35 7.08 11.46
N ASN A 74 -3.29 7.86 10.37
CA ASN A 74 -2.78 7.40 9.09
C ASN A 74 -1.29 7.04 9.18
N ALA A 75 -0.50 7.85 9.90
CA ALA A 75 0.91 7.56 10.13
C ALA A 75 1.10 6.28 10.95
N VAL A 76 0.33 6.08 12.02
CA VAL A 76 0.34 4.86 12.84
C VAL A 76 0.05 3.63 11.98
N GLN A 77 -1.02 3.66 11.17
CA GLN A 77 -1.40 2.52 10.34
C GLN A 77 -0.41 2.26 9.20
N THR A 78 0.15 3.31 8.62
CA THR A 78 1.24 3.21 7.64
C THR A 78 2.45 2.51 8.24
N ASN A 79 2.84 2.90 9.46
CA ASN A 79 3.97 2.29 10.17
C ASN A 79 3.71 0.82 10.51
N ILE A 80 2.50 0.46 10.97
CA ILE A 80 2.15 -0.94 11.24
C ILE A 80 2.35 -1.82 9.99
N ALA A 81 1.89 -1.36 8.82
CA ALA A 81 2.06 -2.10 7.57
C ALA A 81 3.53 -2.11 7.09
N LEU A 82 4.24 -0.99 7.24
CA LEU A 82 5.66 -0.87 6.88
C LEU A 82 6.55 -1.78 7.74
N ASP A 83 6.33 -1.82 9.05
CA ASP A 83 7.12 -2.63 9.99
C ASP A 83 6.99 -4.14 9.72
N ALA A 84 5.89 -4.56 9.09
CA ALA A 84 5.65 -5.94 8.67
C ALA A 84 6.19 -6.27 7.26
N CYS A 85 6.74 -5.27 6.54
CA CYS A 85 7.43 -5.51 5.27
C CYS A 85 8.79 -6.18 5.49
N SER A 86 9.23 -6.95 4.50
CA SER A 86 10.52 -7.66 4.53
C SER A 86 11.34 -7.49 3.24
N GLY A 87 10.95 -6.53 2.40
CA GLY A 87 11.63 -6.21 1.15
C GLY A 87 12.87 -5.34 1.34
N ASP A 88 13.76 -5.38 0.36
CA ASP A 88 14.86 -4.42 0.24
C ASP A 88 14.34 -3.02 -0.10
N TRP A 89 13.19 -2.97 -0.79
CA TRP A 89 12.44 -1.76 -1.11
C TRP A 89 10.99 -1.89 -0.63
N CYS A 90 10.42 -0.78 -0.17
CA CYS A 90 9.00 -0.68 0.18
C CYS A 90 8.28 0.27 -0.79
N PHE A 91 7.16 -0.18 -1.36
CA PHE A 91 6.34 0.54 -2.33
C PHE A 91 4.98 0.89 -1.70
N TYR A 92 4.83 2.15 -1.35
CA TYR A 92 3.63 2.68 -0.69
C TYR A 92 2.60 3.15 -1.73
N LEU A 93 1.33 2.80 -1.53
CA LEU A 93 0.18 3.38 -2.24
C LEU A 93 -0.93 3.69 -1.24
N GLN A 94 -1.59 4.84 -1.37
CA GLN A 94 -2.82 5.11 -0.64
C GLN A 94 -4.02 4.40 -1.28
N ALA A 95 -5.11 4.18 -0.53
CA ALA A 95 -6.28 3.41 -1.00
C ALA A 95 -6.99 4.03 -2.23
N ASP A 96 -6.75 5.31 -2.50
CA ASP A 96 -7.25 6.08 -3.64
C ASP A 96 -6.23 6.23 -4.78
N GLU A 97 -5.08 5.56 -4.70
CA GLU A 97 -4.03 5.62 -5.71
C GLU A 97 -3.92 4.31 -6.50
N VAL A 98 -3.54 4.41 -7.77
CA VAL A 98 -3.23 3.27 -8.63
C VAL A 98 -1.95 3.53 -9.42
N ILE A 99 -1.13 2.49 -9.61
CA ILE A 99 0.04 2.57 -10.49
C ILE A 99 -0.31 2.07 -11.89
N HIS A 100 -0.07 2.90 -12.90
CA HIS A 100 -0.33 2.51 -14.29
C HIS A 100 0.69 1.47 -14.78
N GLN A 101 0.22 0.34 -15.33
CA GLN A 101 1.04 -0.82 -15.73
C GLN A 101 2.28 -0.50 -16.57
N LYS A 102 2.20 0.53 -17.42
CA LYS A 102 3.32 1.06 -18.24
C LYS A 102 4.58 1.37 -17.42
N TYR A 103 4.43 1.79 -16.17
CA TYR A 103 5.54 2.25 -15.33
C TYR A 103 6.14 1.15 -14.44
N LEU A 104 5.49 -0.01 -14.32
CA LEU A 104 5.99 -1.12 -13.50
C LEU A 104 7.41 -1.57 -13.87
N PRO A 105 7.80 -1.67 -15.17
CA PRO A 105 9.18 -2.00 -15.54
C PRO A 105 10.19 -0.94 -15.07
N VAL A 106 9.80 0.34 -15.10
CA VAL A 106 10.67 1.46 -14.69
C VAL A 106 10.94 1.40 -13.19
N VAL A 107 9.91 1.14 -12.38
CA VAL A 107 10.05 0.96 -10.92
C VAL A 107 11.02 -0.18 -10.63
N LYS A 108 10.78 -1.36 -11.22
CA LYS A 108 11.62 -2.54 -10.99
C LYS A 108 13.08 -2.31 -11.39
N MET A 109 13.30 -1.65 -12.54
CA MET A 109 14.65 -1.30 -13.00
C MET A 109 15.35 -0.31 -12.06
N ALA A 110 14.63 0.70 -11.54
CA ALA A 110 15.20 1.67 -10.60
C ALA A 110 15.61 0.98 -9.29
N CYS A 111 14.73 0.17 -8.70
CA CYS A 111 15.05 -0.63 -7.51
C CYS A 111 16.28 -1.52 -7.73
N GLN A 112 16.38 -2.21 -8.88
CA GLN A 112 17.52 -3.06 -9.20
C GLN A 112 18.83 -2.26 -9.34
N LYS A 113 18.75 -1.12 -10.02
CA LYS A 113 19.92 -0.26 -10.28
C LYS A 113 20.51 0.30 -8.99
N TYR A 114 19.68 0.72 -8.05
CA TYR A 114 20.12 1.40 -6.83
C TYR A 114 20.13 0.52 -5.58
N LEU A 115 19.91 -0.79 -5.71
CA LEU A 115 19.83 -1.74 -4.59
C LEU A 115 21.03 -1.71 -3.63
N HIS A 116 22.22 -1.41 -4.14
CA HIS A 116 23.47 -1.39 -3.37
C HIS A 116 24.07 0.02 -3.27
N ASP A 117 23.28 1.05 -3.55
CA ASP A 117 23.69 2.45 -3.40
C ASP A 117 22.99 3.07 -2.19
N ASP A 118 23.62 2.94 -1.01
CA ASP A 118 23.07 3.40 0.28
C ASP A 118 22.83 4.92 0.34
N ARG A 119 23.24 5.69 -0.67
CA ARG A 119 22.92 7.12 -0.79
C ARG A 119 21.51 7.36 -1.34
N VAL A 120 20.85 6.32 -1.86
CA VAL A 120 19.51 6.39 -2.43
C VAL A 120 18.52 5.73 -1.46
N GLU A 121 17.80 6.57 -0.70
CA GLU A 121 16.83 6.11 0.30
C GLU A 121 15.43 5.87 -0.29
N GLY A 122 15.14 6.39 -1.49
CA GLY A 122 13.82 6.24 -2.11
C GLY A 122 13.68 6.95 -3.45
N PHE A 123 12.50 6.76 -4.05
CA PHE A 123 12.11 7.40 -5.32
C PHE A 123 10.86 8.22 -5.13
N LEU A 124 10.83 9.39 -5.75
CA LEU A 124 9.63 10.20 -5.85
C LEU A 124 8.92 9.92 -7.17
N PHE A 125 7.60 9.79 -7.10
CA PHE A 125 6.75 9.57 -8.26
C PHE A 125 6.10 10.90 -8.68
N ASN A 126 5.90 11.06 -9.98
CA ASN A 126 5.02 12.12 -10.48
C ASN A 126 3.60 11.57 -10.53
N TYR A 127 2.69 12.25 -9.84
CA TYR A 127 1.29 11.85 -9.73
C TYR A 127 0.42 12.60 -10.73
N LYS A 128 -0.63 11.94 -11.20
CA LYS A 128 -1.74 12.58 -11.90
C LYS A 128 -2.95 12.52 -10.99
N HIS A 129 -3.43 13.68 -10.57
CA HIS A 129 -4.63 13.78 -9.77
C HIS A 129 -5.85 13.81 -10.67
N PHE A 130 -6.81 12.94 -10.37
CA PHE A 130 -8.14 12.96 -10.95
C PHE A 130 -9.08 13.49 -9.86
N TRP A 131 -9.93 14.44 -10.23
CA TRP A 131 -10.94 15.00 -9.35
C TRP A 131 -12.30 14.66 -9.96
N GLY A 132 -13.17 14.06 -9.15
CA GLY A 132 -14.56 13.72 -9.49
C GLY A 132 -15.55 14.68 -8.86
#